data_AF-A0A831RS72-F1
#
_entry.id   AF-A0A831RS72-F1
#
_cell.length_a   1.000
_cell.length_b   1.000
_cell.length_c   1.000
_cell.angle_alpha   90.00
_cell.angle_beta   90.00
_cell.angle_gamma   90.00
#
_symmetry.space_group_name_H-M   'P 1'
#
loop_
_entity.id
_entity.type
_entity.pdbx_description
1 polymer ?
#
loop_
_entity_poly.entity_id
_entity_poly.type
_entity_poly.pdbx_seq_one_letter_code
_entity_poly.pdbx_strand_id
1 'polypeptide(L)' 'MADRVKCLYCGEKIPADSAHCPKCGAVSHFQERGYRAGVRGKFIFWFVVLVIVCAIMILWLPR' A
#
# COMPACT_ATOMS: atom_id res chain seq x y z
N MET A 1 2.83 18.62 -15.15
CA MET A 1 1.96 17.43 -15.04
C MET A 1 1.11 17.67 -13.81
N ALA A 2 -0.20 17.93 -13.96
CA ALA A 2 -1.06 18.20 -12.81
C ALA A 2 -1.41 16.87 -12.13
N ASP A 3 -0.81 16.61 -10.96
CA ASP A 3 -1.15 15.45 -10.16
C ASP A 3 -2.59 15.60 -9.65
N ARG A 4 -3.46 14.63 -9.98
CA ARG A 4 -4.88 14.64 -9.61
C ARG A 4 -5.15 13.50 -8.64
N VAL A 5 -5.53 13.86 -7.43
CA VAL A 5 -5.77 12.95 -6.32
C VAL A 5 -7.27 12.81 -6.06
N LYS A 6 -7.68 11.63 -5.60
CA LYS A 6 -9.08 11.35 -5.30
C LYS A 6 -9.39 11.77 -3.86
N CYS A 7 -10.37 12.65 -3.66
CA CYS A 7 -10.85 13.00 -2.33
C CYS A 7 -11.48 11.76 -1.66
N LEU A 8 -11.07 11.45 -0.43
CA LEU A 8 -11.56 10.28 0.32
C LEU A 8 -13.03 10.42 0.73
N TYR A 9 -13.51 11.65 0.89
CA TYR A 9 -14.86 11.94 1.37
C TYR A 9 -15.91 11.96 0.26
N CYS A 10 -15.63 12.67 -0.84
CA CYS A 10 -16.60 12.82 -1.93
C CYS A 10 -16.25 12.02 -3.20
N GLY A 11 -15.07 11.39 -3.24
CA GLY A 11 -14.61 10.59 -4.37
C GLY A 11 -14.22 11.37 -5.62
N GLU A 12 -14.24 12.71 -5.57
CA GLU A 12 -13.95 13.58 -6.70
C GLU A 12 -12.43 13.66 -6.96
N LYS A 13 -12.04 13.81 -8.22
CA LYS A 13 -10.64 14.02 -8.60
C LYS A 13 -10.32 15.50 -8.49
N ILE A 14 -9.48 15.86 -7.51
CA ILE A 14 -9.08 17.23 -7.23
C ILE A 14 -7.56 17.38 -7.43
N PRO A 15 -7.06 18.58 -7.76
CA PRO A 15 -5.62 18.80 -7.89
C PRO A 15 -4.92 18.54 -6.54
N ALA A 16 -3.75 17.90 -6.57
CA ALA A 16 -2.99 17.56 -5.36
C ALA A 16 -2.57 18.79 -4.53
N ASP A 17 -2.51 19.96 -5.15
CA ASP A 17 -2.10 21.21 -4.51
C ASP A 17 -3.25 21.93 -3.76
N SER A 18 -4.49 21.44 -3.81
CA SER A 18 -5.63 22.17 -3.22
C SER A 18 -5.87 21.78 -1.75
N ALA A 19 -5.49 22.64 -0.80
CA ALA A 19 -5.65 22.42 0.65
C ALA A 19 -7.07 22.04 1.12
N HIS A 20 -8.09 22.32 0.31
CA HIS A 20 -9.48 21.96 0.55
C HIS A 20 -10.10 21.40 -0.72
N CYS A 21 -10.97 20.40 -0.57
CA CYS A 21 -11.75 19.90 -1.69
C CYS A 21 -12.80 20.95 -2.12
N PRO A 22 -12.80 21.45 -3.37
CA PRO A 22 -13.79 22.43 -3.85
C PRO A 22 -15.22 21.89 -3.88
N LYS A 23 -15.41 20.57 -3.87
CA LYS A 23 -16.74 19.95 -3.95
C LYS A 23 -17.39 19.74 -2.59
N CYS A 24 -16.62 19.37 -1.57
CA CYS A 24 -17.16 19.03 -0.25
C CYS A 24 -16.67 19.91 0.89
N GLY A 25 -15.71 20.81 0.65
CA GLY A 25 -15.13 21.68 1.68
C GLY A 25 -14.28 20.94 2.72
N ALA A 26 -14.10 19.62 2.60
CA ALA A 26 -13.26 18.85 3.51
C ALA A 26 -11.79 19.26 3.35
N VAL A 27 -11.10 19.40 4.50
CA VAL A 27 -9.65 19.59 4.55
C VAL A 27 -8.96 18.42 3.86
N SER A 28 -8.00 18.73 3.00
CA SER A 28 -7.36 17.72 2.18
C SER A 28 -6.39 16.87 3.00
N HIS A 29 -6.85 15.73 3.51
CA HIS A 29 -5.96 14.66 3.98
C HIS A 29 -5.34 13.94 2.77
N PHE A 30 -4.68 14.69 1.89
CA PHE A 30 -4.09 14.14 0.68
C PHE A 30 -3.13 13.03 1.06
N GLN A 31 -3.54 11.82 0.70
CA GLN A 31 -2.80 10.60 0.91
C GLN A 31 -1.64 10.59 -0.09
N GLU A 32 -0.63 11.45 0.11
CA GLU A 32 0.68 11.36 -0.56
C GLU A 32 1.38 10.03 -0.27
N ARG A 33 0.85 9.27 0.69
CA ARG A 33 1.31 7.93 1.01
C ARG A 33 0.88 6.92 -0.03
N GLY A 34 1.71 6.78 -1.07
CA GLY A 34 2.00 5.52 -1.77
C GLY A 34 2.52 4.40 -0.83
N TYR A 35 1.88 4.21 0.33
CA TYR A 35 2.29 3.30 1.40
C TYR A 35 1.97 1.81 1.08
N ARG A 36 1.92 1.41 -0.18
CA ARG A 36 1.77 -0.01 -0.54
C ARG A 36 2.80 -0.55 -1.55
N ALA A 37 3.86 0.19 -1.84
CA ALA A 37 4.99 -0.37 -2.60
C ALA A 37 6.15 -0.87 -1.71
N GLY A 38 6.38 -0.26 -0.54
CA GLY A 38 7.58 -0.57 0.27
C GLY A 38 7.43 -1.65 1.35
N VAL A 39 6.25 -1.81 1.96
CA VAL A 39 6.09 -2.67 3.15
C VAL A 39 5.86 -4.15 2.81
N ARG A 40 5.57 -4.49 1.55
CA ARG A 40 5.31 -5.89 1.15
C ARG A 40 6.59 -6.73 0.97
N GLY A 41 7.73 -6.11 0.68
CA GLY A 41 8.95 -6.85 0.34
C GLY A 41 9.54 -7.62 1.52
N LYS A 42 9.65 -6.97 2.68
CA LYS A 42 10.29 -7.57 3.87
C LYS A 42 9.41 -8.67 4.49
N PHE A 43 8.08 -8.51 4.45
CA PHE A 43 7.14 -9.55 4.93
C PHE A 43 7.13 -10.78 4.02
N ILE A 44 7.12 -10.59 2.68
CA ILE A 44 7.15 -11.72 1.73
C ILE A 44 8.47 -12.50 1.88
N PHE A 45 9.61 -11.83 2.03
CA PHE A 45 10.88 -12.51 2.20
C PHE A 45 10.89 -13.44 3.41
N TRP A 46 10.42 -12.97 4.57
CA TRP A 46 10.31 -13.80 5.78
C TRP A 46 9.37 -14.99 5.60
N PHE A 47 8.24 -14.80 4.92
CA PHE A 47 7.30 -15.88 4.63
C PHE A 47 7.90 -16.94 3.70
N VAL A 48 8.62 -16.52 2.65
CA VAL A 48 9.30 -17.42 1.71
C VAL A 48 10.39 -18.25 2.43
N VAL A 49 11.19 -17.62 3.29
CA VAL A 49 12.21 -18.33 4.08
C VAL A 49 11.56 -19.39 4.97
N LEU A 50 10.47 -19.04 5.67
CA LEU A 50 9.75 -19.99 6.54
C LEU A 50 9.21 -21.19 5.74
N VAL A 51 8.61 -20.95 4.56
CA VAL A 51 8.08 -22.02 3.70
C VAL A 51 9.20 -22.95 3.21
N ILE A 52 10.34 -22.40 2.81
CA ILE A 52 11.50 -23.20 2.37
C ILE A 52 12.00 -24.08 3.51
N VAL A 53 12.17 -23.52 4.72
CA VAL A 53 12.59 -24.30 5.90
C VAL A 53 11.61 -25.43 6.18
N CYS A 54 10.30 -25.17 6.12
CA CYS A 54 9.27 -26.17 6.36
C CYS A 54 9.30 -27.29 5.30
N ALA A 55 9.45 -26.93 4.01
CA ALA A 55 9.56 -27.89 2.92
C ALA A 55 10.82 -28.77 3.02
N ILE A 56 11.97 -28.17 3.39
CA ILE A 56 13.19 -28.92 3.68
C ILE A 56 12.92 -29.90 4.83
N MET A 57 12.27 -29.46 5.91
CA MET A 57 11.98 -30.33 7.05
C MET A 57 11.07 -31.52 6.67
N ILE A 58 10.09 -31.31 5.79
CA ILE A 58 9.20 -32.37 5.28
C ILE A 58 9.98 -33.36 4.40
N LEU A 59 10.88 -32.87 3.53
CA LEU A 59 11.69 -33.73 2.66
C LEU A 59 12.82 -34.44 3.42
N TRP A 60 13.29 -33.84 4.51
CA TRP A 60 14.32 -34.41 5.37
C TRP A 60 13.75 -35.32 6.45
N LEU A 61 12.42 -35.32 6.66
CA LEU A 61 11.73 -36.37 7.36
C LEU A 61 11.78 -37.61 6.45
N PRO A 62 12.74 -38.53 6.69
CA PRO A 62 12.94 -39.67 5.83
C PRO A 62 11.75 -40.57 6.08
N ARG A 63 10.87 -40.66 5.08
CA ARG A 63 9.91 -41.75 4.92
C ARG A 63 10.51 -43.12 5.24
#